data_AF-A0A3B8Y6X2-F1
#
_entry.id   AF-A0A3B8Y6X2-F1
#
_cell.length_a   1.000
_cell.length_b   1.000
_cell.length_c   1.000
_cell.angle_alpha   90.00
_cell.angle_beta   90.00
_cell.angle_gamma   90.00
#
_symmetry.space_group_name_H-M   'P 1'
#
loop_
_entity.id
_entity.type
_entity.pdbx_description
1 polymer ?
#
loop_
_entity_poly.entity_id
_entity_poly.type
_entity_poly.pdbx_seq_one_letter_code
_entity_poly.pdbx_strand_id
1 'polypeptide(L)' 'FVSFEGFLNAKLMAEILKRLMTSSEDHNLHHIVDNLNDFDLGIGIPLKFGEDGHQGLHKIYYSTVKNNQIFLLKDVK' A
#
# COMPACT_ATOMS: atom_id res chain seq x y z
N PHE A 1 -6.89 -5.84 -13.48
CA PHE A 1 -6.31 -5.84 -12.12
C PHE A 1 -4.88 -5.31 -12.07
N VAL A 2 -4.02 -5.65 -13.06
CA VAL A 2 -2.63 -5.15 -13.16
C VAL A 2 -2.51 -3.62 -12.97
N SER A 3 -3.42 -2.83 -13.55
CA SER A 3 -3.36 -1.37 -13.47
C SER A 3 -3.60 -0.79 -12.06
N PHE A 4 -4.40 -1.46 -11.21
CA PHE A 4 -4.71 -0.94 -9.88
C PHE A 4 -3.56 -1.17 -8.90
N GLU A 5 -3.01 -2.38 -8.89
CA GLU A 5 -1.81 -2.70 -8.11
C GLU A 5 -0.63 -1.83 -8.54
N GLY A 6 -0.41 -1.66 -9.85
CA GLY A 6 0.60 -0.76 -10.38
C GLY A 6 0.43 0.70 -9.93
N PHE A 7 -0.81 1.20 -9.89
CA PHE A 7 -1.10 2.54 -9.38
C PHE A 7 -0.77 2.68 -7.89
N LEU A 8 -1.16 1.71 -7.06
CA LEU A 8 -0.86 1.72 -5.63
C LEU A 8 0.65 1.69 -5.39
N ASN A 9 1.39 0.84 -6.12
CA ASN A 9 2.84 0.77 -6.04
C ASN A 9 3.51 2.09 -6.46
N ALA A 10 3.02 2.73 -7.53
CA ALA A 10 3.53 4.03 -7.96
C ALA A 10 3.27 5.14 -6.93
N LYS A 11 2.08 5.15 -6.31
CA LYS A 11 1.73 6.12 -5.26
C LYS A 11 2.60 5.94 -4.02
N LEU A 12 2.85 4.70 -3.62
CA LEU A 12 3.77 4.38 -2.51
C LEU A 12 5.19 4.88 -2.81
N MET A 13 5.71 4.57 -4.00
CA MET A 13 7.05 4.97 -4.40
C MET A 13 7.21 6.50 -4.46
N ALA A 14 6.19 7.20 -4.98
CA ALA A 14 6.19 8.66 -5.01
C ALA A 14 6.28 9.29 -3.61
N GLU A 15 5.58 8.71 -2.62
CA GLU A 15 5.68 9.18 -1.23
C GLU A 15 7.05 8.89 -0.62
N ILE A 16 7.62 7.71 -0.84
CA ILE A 16 8.97 7.36 -0.38
C ILE A 16 10.00 8.36 -0.92
N LEU A 17 9.96 8.64 -2.23
CA LEU A 17 10.86 9.60 -2.88
C LEU A 17 10.66 11.02 -2.32
N LYS A 18 9.42 11.44 -2.09
CA LYS A 18 9.12 12.74 -1.49
C LYS A 18 9.76 12.86 -0.10
N ARG A 19 9.60 11.85 0.77
CA ARG A 19 10.18 11.84 2.12
C ARG A 19 11.71 11.83 2.09
N LEU A 20 12.31 11.05 1.18
CA LEU A 20 13.76 11.04 0.96
C LEU A 20 14.30 12.43 0.60
N MET A 21 13.59 13.16 -0.27
CA MET A 21 14.01 14.50 -0.70
C MET A 21 13.82 15.58 0.36
N THR A 22 12.86 15.42 1.26
CA THR A 22 12.57 16.40 2.33
C THR A 22 13.26 16.09 3.65
N SER A 23 13.85 14.90 3.81
CA SER A 23 14.58 14.52 5.01
C SER A 23 15.86 15.35 5.13
N SER A 24 15.94 16.19 6.16
CA SER A 24 17.16 16.92 6.54
C SER A 24 18.15 16.06 7.32
N GLU A 25 17.72 14.89 7.79
CA GLU A 25 18.53 13.92 8.52
C GLU A 25 18.99 12.79 7.57
N ASP A 26 20.14 12.15 7.86
CA ASP A 26 20.72 10.98 7.18
C ASP A 26 19.84 9.72 7.38
N HIS A 27 18.54 9.83 7.13
CA HIS A 27 17.62 8.72 7.15
C HIS A 27 17.83 7.91 5.87
N ASN A 28 18.31 6.69 6.05
CA ASN A 28 18.38 5.75 4.94
C ASN A 28 16.97 5.31 4.51
N LEU A 29 16.86 4.78 3.30
CA LEU A 29 15.60 4.30 2.71
C LEU A 29 14.84 3.35 3.66
N HIS A 30 15.55 2.51 4.40
CA HIS A 30 14.96 1.55 5.33
C HIS A 30 14.17 2.24 6.44
N HIS A 31 14.77 3.26 7.08
CA HIS A 31 14.12 4.02 8.13
C HIS A 31 12.84 4.72 7.65
N ILE A 32 12.84 5.24 6.42
CA ILE A 32 11.65 5.89 5.86
C ILE A 32 10.54 4.86 5.64
N VAL A 33 10.86 3.71 5.04
CA VAL A 33 9.87 2.67 4.73
C VAL A 33 9.23 2.10 5.99
N ASP A 34 10.01 1.81 7.03
CA ASP A 34 9.49 1.30 8.31
C ASP A 34 8.58 2.30 9.04
N ASN A 35 8.71 3.60 8.73
CA ASN A 35 7.93 4.67 9.33
C ASN A 35 6.85 5.26 8.41
N LEU A 36 6.40 4.52 7.39
CA LEU A 36 5.28 4.91 6.50
C LEU A 36 3.87 4.67 7.10
N ASN A 37 3.79 4.39 8.40
CA ASN A 37 2.55 3.98 9.08
C ASN A 37 1.47 5.09 9.10
N ASP A 38 1.87 6.34 8.84
CA ASP A 38 1.02 7.53 8.76
C ASP A 38 0.52 7.84 7.34
N PHE A 39 0.91 7.06 6.33
CA PHE A 39 0.54 7.27 4.93
C PHE A 39 -0.61 6.38 4.47
N ASP A 40 -1.67 6.99 3.93
CA ASP A 40 -2.81 6.28 3.32
C ASP A 40 -2.70 6.25 1.78
N LEU A 41 -2.73 5.03 1.23
CA LEU A 41 -2.82 4.81 -0.21
C LEU A 41 -4.17 5.22 -0.81
N GLY A 42 -5.15 5.61 0.01
CA GLY A 42 -6.51 6.00 -0.39
C GLY A 42 -7.45 4.80 -0.51
N ILE A 43 -7.09 3.68 0.13
CA ILE A 43 -7.89 2.45 0.18
C ILE A 43 -8.43 2.18 1.59
N GLY A 44 -8.15 3.08 2.55
CA GLY A 44 -8.66 3.00 3.93
C GLY A 44 -8.02 1.91 4.77
N ILE A 45 -6.81 1.47 4.41
CA ILE A 45 -6.06 0.43 5.12
C ILE A 45 -4.68 0.98 5.46
N PRO A 46 -4.27 0.94 6.74
CA PRO A 46 -2.95 1.39 7.13
C PRO A 46 -1.89 0.46 6.54
N LEU A 47 -0.84 1.06 6.01
CA LEU A 47 0.38 0.35 5.66
C LEU A 47 1.14 -0.01 6.93
N LYS A 48 1.74 -1.21 6.96
CA LYS A 48 2.64 -1.63 8.02
C LYS A 48 3.87 -2.30 7.43
N PHE A 49 5.03 -1.70 7.66
CA PHE A 49 6.33 -2.26 7.31
C PHE A 49 7.17 -2.37 8.60
N GLY A 50 7.97 -3.42 8.76
CA GLY A 50 8.82 -3.58 9.95
C GLY A 50 9.46 -4.97 10.04
N GLU A 51 10.06 -5.28 11.20
CA GLU A 51 10.81 -6.54 11.44
C GLU A 51 9.99 -7.81 11.17
N ASP A 52 8.68 -7.76 11.39
CA ASP A 52 7.77 -8.90 11.17
C ASP A 52 7.42 -9.14 9.69
N GLY A 53 7.86 -8.26 8.78
CA GLY A 53 7.74 -8.47 7.33
C GLY A 53 7.71 -7.20 6.48
N HIS A 54 8.13 -7.34 5.21
CA HIS A 54 8.13 -6.26 4.22
C HIS A 54 6.83 -6.17 3.38
N GLN A 55 5.78 -6.90 3.75
CA GLN A 55 4.48 -6.85 3.08
C GLN A 55 3.56 -5.80 3.72
N GLY A 56 3.43 -4.64 3.07
CA GLY A 56 2.70 -3.49 3.60
C GLY A 56 1.18 -3.64 3.77
N LEU A 57 0.56 -4.57 3.05
CA LEU A 57 -0.89 -4.81 3.06
C LEU A 57 -1.21 -6.29 3.23
N HIS A 58 -2.03 -6.61 4.23
CA HIS A 58 -2.51 -7.98 4.48
C HIS A 58 -3.99 -8.19 4.12
N LYS A 59 -4.71 -7.15 3.73
CA LYS A 59 -6.12 -7.27 3.38
C LYS A 59 -6.28 -7.90 2.00
N ILE A 60 -7.08 -8.96 1.96
CA ILE A 60 -7.53 -9.60 0.73
C ILE A 60 -8.96 -9.15 0.44
N TYR A 61 -9.22 -8.74 -0.80
CA TYR A 61 -10.54 -8.39 -1.30
C TYR A 61 -11.04 -9.50 -2.24
N TYR A 62 -12.09 -10.20 -1.83
CA TYR A 62 -12.71 -11.21 -2.68
C TYR A 62 -13.64 -10.53 -3.69
N SER A 63 -13.52 -10.93 -4.96
CA SER A 63 -14.37 -10.41 -6.04
C SER A 63 -14.90 -11.55 -6.89
N THR A 64 -16.11 -11.38 -7.42
CA THR A 64 -16.71 -12.28 -8.39
C THR A 64 -17.07 -11.53 -9.67
N VAL A 65 -17.24 -12.27 -10.76
CA VAL A 65 -17.73 -11.73 -12.05
C VAL A 65 -19.14 -12.26 -12.29
N LYS A 66 -20.11 -11.35 -12.43
CA LYS A 66 -21.49 -11.68 -12.80
C LYS A 66 -21.93 -10.72 -13.90
N ASN A 67 -22.50 -11.24 -14.99
CA ASN A 67 -22.99 -10.42 -16.12
C ASN A 67 -21.92 -9.43 -16.65
N ASN A 68 -20.68 -9.89 -16.84
CA ASN A 68 -19.55 -9.04 -17.26
C ASN A 68 -19.21 -7.85 -16.32
N GLN A 69 -19.73 -7.85 -15.09
CA GLN A 69 -19.44 -6.85 -14.08
C GLN A 69 -18.72 -7.48 -12.88
N ILE A 70 -17.82 -6.70 -12.27
CA ILE A 70 -17.05 -7.11 -11.09
C ILE A 70 -17.82 -6.68 -9.84
N PHE A 71 -18.05 -7.62 -8.92
CA PHE A 71 -18.68 -7.37 -7.63
C PHE A 71 -17.73 -7.75 -6.50
N LEU A 72 -17.62 -6.87 -5.49
CA LEU A 72 -16.96 -7.18 -4.22
C LEU A 72 -17.85 -8.10 -3.39
N LEU A 73 -17.26 -9.20 -2.93
CA LEU A 73 -17.89 -10.08 -1.96
C LEU A 73 -17.61 -9.51 -0.56
N LYS A 74 -18.68 -9.22 0.18
CA LYS A 74 -18.62 -8.88 1.60
C LYS A 74 -18.83 -10.16 2.40
N ASP A 75 -18.08 -10.35 3.48
CA ASP A 75 -18.25 -11.46 4.43
C ASP A 75 -17.98 -12.87 3.87
N VAL A 76 -16.89 -13.02 3.12
CA VAL A 76 -16.34 -14.35 2.80
C VAL A 76 -15.68 -14.90 4.07
N LYS A 77 -16.34 -15.87 4.71
CA LYS A 77 -15.82 -16.60 5.88
C LYS A 77 -14.73 -17.60 5.48
#